data_AF-A0A420MN44-F1
#
_entry.id   AF-A0A420MN44-F1
#
_cell.length_a   1.000
_cell.length_b   1.000
_cell.length_c   1.000
_cell.angle_alpha   90.00
_cell.angle_beta   90.00
_cell.angle_gamma   90.00
#
_symmetry.space_group_name_H-M   'P 1'
#
loop_
_entity.id
_entity.type
_entity.pdbx_description
1 polymer ?
#
loop_
_entity_poly.entity_id
_entity_poly.type
_entity_poly.pdbx_seq_one_letter_code
_entity_poly.pdbx_strand_id
1 'polypeptide(L)'
;MSVPGSSETNESTIVVIGAGIIGLTSALEIQQLTADSPSTSVLLVAKEWPTSIPGAPTTHSADYASMWAGAHIRPIPASTPQLRREAKWVKHTVAELQKHQQSEPWVGIRCIPGIEYLEDPSPEYLKQDAQSFANETGLPGYRKYEAHELPEGVKLGFEYETYCIHAPLYTASLLRKFIVQGGKTLQRDLKSEWEAFILAPSVKLVVNASGMGFGDKKCFPIRGQTVLTNLTAADKTITTQKKDGTWSFIIPRSFNGGTVIGGTKEVGNWQLEPSQETQSQLLKAAQPIIPQACDKKQTPETIKVIKDVVGRRPAREGGMRVETEARDTTWGVKHAIHAYGAGGRGFELSWGVASEVAELASEILESQSSVRPKL
;
A
#
# COMPACT_ATOMS: atom_id res chain seq x y z
N MET A 1 -21.37 18.64 52.06
CA MET A 1 -20.65 18.94 50.81
C MET A 1 -20.51 17.64 50.05
N SER A 2 -21.41 17.41 49.09
CA SER A 2 -21.38 16.26 48.20
C SER A 2 -20.33 16.50 47.12
N VAL A 3 -19.34 15.60 47.03
CA VAL A 3 -18.36 15.56 45.94
C VAL A 3 -19.13 15.27 44.64
N PRO A 4 -18.99 16.07 43.58
CA PRO A 4 -19.60 15.74 42.30
C PRO A 4 -18.94 14.47 41.78
N GLY A 5 -19.75 13.44 41.52
CA GLY A 5 -19.29 12.23 40.86
C GLY A 5 -18.67 12.60 39.52
N SER A 6 -17.43 12.15 39.29
CA SER A 6 -16.81 12.19 37.98
C SER A 6 -17.71 11.43 37.02
N SER A 7 -18.38 12.13 36.12
CA SER A 7 -18.98 11.51 34.94
C SER A 7 -17.83 10.86 34.18
N GLU A 8 -17.69 9.54 34.27
CA GLU A 8 -16.86 8.78 33.33
C GLU A 8 -17.40 9.10 31.94
N THR A 9 -16.70 9.98 31.24
CA THR A 9 -16.96 10.23 29.82
C THR A 9 -16.84 8.89 29.15
N ASN A 10 -17.93 8.42 28.53
CA ASN A 10 -18.08 7.11 27.89
C ASN A 10 -17.28 7.06 26.57
N GLU A 11 -16.06 7.60 26.61
CA GLU A 11 -15.11 7.68 25.52
C GLU A 11 -14.57 6.29 25.25
N SER A 12 -14.55 5.94 23.97
CA SER A 12 -14.06 4.67 23.50
C SER A 12 -13.02 4.89 22.42
N THR A 13 -12.10 3.95 22.30
CA THR A 13 -11.00 4.06 21.34
C THR A 13 -10.99 2.88 20.39
N ILE A 14 -10.78 3.16 19.11
CA ILE A 14 -10.35 2.17 18.13
C ILE A 14 -8.88 2.42 17.85
N VAL A 15 -8.05 1.40 18.01
CA VAL A 15 -6.61 1.54 17.79
C VAL A 15 -6.24 0.94 16.45
N VAL A 16 -5.55 1.69 15.60
CA VAL A 16 -4.96 1.19 14.36
C VAL A 16 -3.46 1.11 14.51
N ILE A 17 -2.88 -0.05 14.22
CA ILE A 17 -1.45 -0.30 14.36
C ILE A 17 -0.78 -0.21 12.99
N GLY A 18 0.25 0.64 12.90
CA GLY A 18 1.12 0.81 11.73
C GLY A 18 0.71 2.01 10.88
N ALA A 19 1.60 2.98 10.71
CA ALA A 19 1.37 4.16 9.86
C ALA A 19 1.83 3.93 8.41
N GLY A 20 1.76 2.69 7.92
CA GLY A 20 1.96 2.38 6.49
C GLY A 20 0.73 2.69 5.67
N ILE A 21 0.79 2.49 4.36
CA ILE A 21 -0.35 2.79 3.46
C ILE A 21 -1.63 2.05 3.87
N ILE A 22 -1.53 0.78 4.29
CA ILE A 22 -2.68 0.01 4.77
C ILE A 22 -3.26 0.64 6.06
N GLY A 23 -2.43 0.88 7.08
CA GLY A 23 -2.94 1.42 8.33
C GLY A 23 -3.43 2.87 8.24
N LEU A 24 -2.82 3.71 7.39
CA LEU A 24 -3.30 5.08 7.15
C LEU A 24 -4.67 5.11 6.46
N THR A 25 -4.85 4.30 5.42
CA THR A 25 -6.14 4.19 4.73
C THR A 25 -7.20 3.56 5.63
N SER A 26 -6.87 2.49 6.37
CA SER A 26 -7.77 1.91 7.37
C SER A 26 -8.14 2.92 8.46
N ALA A 27 -7.21 3.73 8.96
CA ALA A 27 -7.51 4.73 10.00
C ALA A 27 -8.48 5.80 9.49
N LEU A 28 -8.35 6.24 8.24
CA LEU A 28 -9.27 7.19 7.61
C LEU A 28 -10.67 6.59 7.39
N GLU A 29 -10.76 5.35 6.90
CA GLU A 29 -12.05 4.66 6.74
C GLU A 29 -12.76 4.44 8.09
N ILE A 30 -12.00 4.10 9.14
CA ILE A 30 -12.56 3.99 10.50
C ILE A 30 -13.01 5.35 11.05
N GLN A 31 -12.29 6.43 10.78
CA GLN A 31 -12.76 7.78 11.14
C GLN A 31 -14.09 8.10 10.44
N GLN A 32 -14.20 7.76 9.16
CA GLN A 32 -15.43 7.95 8.40
C GLN A 32 -16.58 7.10 8.96
N LEU A 33 -16.34 5.83 9.27
CA LEU A 33 -17.31 4.91 9.87
C LEU A 33 -17.83 5.43 11.22
N THR A 34 -16.96 6.05 12.01
CA THR A 34 -17.28 6.53 13.36
C THR A 34 -17.63 8.02 13.43
N ALA A 35 -17.81 8.69 12.29
CA ALA A 35 -18.04 10.14 12.23
C ALA A 35 -19.27 10.60 13.04
N ASP A 36 -20.33 9.78 13.08
CA ASP A 36 -21.55 10.07 13.84
C ASP A 36 -21.48 9.62 15.32
N SER A 37 -20.32 9.11 15.76
CA SER A 37 -20.06 8.64 17.13
C SER A 37 -19.03 9.53 17.82
N PRO A 38 -19.42 10.73 18.33
CA PRO A 38 -18.47 11.71 18.88
C PRO A 38 -17.72 11.22 20.12
N SER A 39 -18.19 10.17 20.78
CA SER A 39 -17.51 9.52 21.91
C SER A 39 -16.53 8.41 21.49
N THR A 40 -16.31 8.20 20.19
CA THR A 40 -15.33 7.24 19.67
C THR A 40 -14.16 7.98 19.05
N SER A 41 -12.95 7.72 19.54
CA SER A 41 -11.73 8.28 18.98
C SER A 41 -10.92 7.20 18.26
N VAL A 42 -10.21 7.59 17.21
CA VAL A 42 -9.29 6.71 16.48
C VAL A 42 -7.86 7.07 16.87
N LEU A 43 -7.13 6.09 17.37
CA LEU A 43 -5.71 6.21 17.76
C LEU A 43 -4.86 5.41 16.78
N LEU A 44 -4.05 6.10 15.98
CA LEU A 44 -3.03 5.49 15.13
C LEU A 44 -1.74 5.32 15.93
N VAL A 45 -1.23 4.10 16.03
CA VAL A 45 -0.04 3.74 16.81
C VAL A 45 0.99 3.15 15.86
N ALA A 46 2.22 3.67 15.85
CA ALA A 46 3.25 3.15 14.98
C ALA A 46 4.66 3.33 15.52
N LYS A 47 5.56 2.45 15.08
CA LYS A 47 7.01 2.56 15.30
C LYS A 47 7.66 3.57 14.33
N GLU A 48 7.11 3.72 13.13
CA GLU A 48 7.65 4.60 12.09
C GLU A 48 6.50 5.35 11.42
N TRP A 49 6.79 6.57 10.94
CA TRP A 49 5.79 7.50 10.42
C TRP A 49 6.22 8.07 9.07
N PRO A 50 5.28 8.45 8.16
CA PRO A 50 5.61 9.02 6.85
C PRO A 50 6.38 10.34 6.88
N THR A 51 6.26 11.08 7.98
CA THR A 51 6.87 12.39 8.19
C THR A 51 7.11 12.59 9.69
N SER A 52 7.87 13.63 10.04
CA SER A 52 8.16 13.96 11.42
C SER A 52 6.89 14.38 12.17
N ILE A 53 6.39 13.50 13.03
CA ILE A 53 5.61 13.92 14.20
C ILE A 53 6.58 14.26 15.33
N PRO A 54 6.21 15.09 16.33
CA PRO A 54 7.05 15.30 17.51
C PRO A 54 7.50 13.97 18.12
N GLY A 55 8.82 13.73 18.14
CA GLY A 55 9.43 12.50 18.68
C GLY A 55 9.63 11.35 17.69
N ALA A 56 9.20 11.45 16.42
CA ALA A 56 9.47 10.43 15.41
C ALA A 56 10.79 10.67 14.65
N PRO A 57 11.57 9.61 14.36
CA PRO A 57 12.78 9.72 13.55
C PRO A 57 12.46 10.07 12.09
N THR A 58 13.34 10.85 11.46
CA THR A 58 13.28 11.19 10.02
C THR A 58 13.85 10.10 9.12
N THR A 59 14.49 9.09 9.70
CA THR A 59 15.05 7.94 9.00
C THR A 59 14.12 6.74 9.13
N HIS A 60 13.87 6.07 8.02
CA HIS A 60 13.01 4.89 7.96
C HIS A 60 13.84 3.63 7.83
N SER A 61 13.39 2.54 8.46
CA SER A 61 13.99 1.22 8.29
C SER A 61 13.54 0.60 6.96
N ALA A 62 14.27 -0.42 6.50
CA ALA A 62 13.87 -1.19 5.32
C ALA A 62 12.49 -1.86 5.47
N ASP A 63 12.01 -2.07 6.70
CA ASP A 63 10.73 -2.74 6.99
C ASP A 63 9.53 -1.80 6.88
N TYR A 64 9.75 -0.48 6.92
CA TYR A 64 8.69 0.48 6.66
C TYR A 64 8.44 0.63 5.16
N ALA A 65 7.99 -0.47 4.55
CA ALA A 65 7.92 -0.71 3.12
C ALA A 65 7.19 0.37 2.31
N SER A 66 6.25 1.08 2.95
CA SER A 66 5.50 2.15 2.29
C SER A 66 6.40 3.28 1.79
N MET A 67 7.54 3.54 2.45
CA MET A 67 8.46 4.61 2.05
C MET A 67 9.33 4.24 0.84
N TRP A 68 9.43 2.94 0.53
CA TRP A 68 10.33 2.39 -0.49
C TRP A 68 9.61 1.97 -1.76
N ALA A 69 8.28 2.01 -1.77
CA ALA A 69 7.49 1.64 -2.93
C ALA A 69 7.71 2.60 -4.10
N GLY A 70 7.48 2.11 -5.33
CA GLY A 70 7.53 2.92 -6.56
C GLY A 70 6.66 4.18 -6.45
N ALA A 71 5.34 4.10 -6.42
CA ALA A 71 4.47 2.94 -6.64
C ALA A 71 3.59 3.18 -7.89
N HIS A 72 3.09 2.12 -8.51
CA HIS A 72 2.07 2.21 -9.55
C HIS A 72 0.98 1.18 -9.32
N ILE A 73 -0.17 1.34 -9.98
CA ILE A 73 -1.22 0.31 -9.98
C ILE A 73 -0.93 -0.63 -11.13
N ARG A 74 -0.54 -1.87 -10.80
CA ARG A 74 -0.19 -2.90 -11.78
C ARG A 74 -0.96 -4.17 -11.47
N PRO A 75 -2.23 -4.23 -11.87
CA PRO A 75 -3.08 -5.38 -11.58
C PRO A 75 -2.57 -6.64 -12.27
N ILE A 76 -2.87 -7.78 -11.67
CA ILE A 76 -2.60 -9.10 -12.23
C ILE A 76 -3.92 -9.84 -12.45
N PRO A 77 -4.01 -10.76 -13.43
CA PRO A 77 -5.23 -11.48 -13.72
C PRO A 77 -5.84 -12.17 -12.50
N ALA A 78 -7.15 -12.06 -12.32
CA ALA A 78 -7.88 -12.56 -11.15
C ALA A 78 -8.11 -14.09 -11.19
N SER A 79 -7.02 -14.87 -11.28
CA SER A 79 -7.06 -16.31 -11.62
C SER A 79 -7.45 -17.23 -10.46
N THR A 80 -7.16 -16.85 -9.22
CA THR A 80 -7.48 -17.64 -8.01
C THR A 80 -8.55 -16.97 -7.16
N PRO A 81 -9.21 -17.67 -6.22
CA PRO A 81 -10.17 -17.04 -5.29
C PRO A 81 -9.57 -15.85 -4.54
N GLN A 82 -8.31 -15.99 -4.11
CA GLN A 82 -7.55 -14.93 -3.46
C GLN A 82 -7.35 -13.74 -4.41
N LEU A 83 -6.90 -13.96 -5.64
CA LEU A 83 -6.69 -12.90 -6.62
C LEU A 83 -8.00 -12.23 -7.06
N ARG A 84 -9.14 -12.94 -7.04
CA ARG A 84 -10.47 -12.35 -7.25
C ARG A 84 -10.89 -11.43 -6.12
N ARG A 85 -10.58 -11.75 -4.86
CA ARG A 85 -10.80 -10.84 -3.74
C ARG A 85 -9.90 -9.62 -3.88
N GLU A 86 -8.62 -9.83 -4.19
CA GLU A 86 -7.65 -8.73 -4.40
C GLU A 86 -8.05 -7.84 -5.59
N ALA A 87 -8.63 -8.38 -6.66
CA ALA A 87 -9.14 -7.58 -7.78
C ALA A 87 -10.27 -6.64 -7.36
N LYS A 88 -11.17 -7.06 -6.46
CA LYS A 88 -12.17 -6.15 -5.88
C LYS A 88 -11.52 -5.01 -5.11
N TRP A 89 -10.46 -5.30 -4.34
CA TRP A 89 -9.72 -4.27 -3.63
C TRP A 89 -9.00 -3.29 -4.57
N VAL A 90 -8.39 -3.81 -5.65
CA VAL A 90 -7.78 -2.98 -6.69
C VAL A 90 -8.82 -2.05 -7.29
N LYS A 91 -9.96 -2.57 -7.71
CA LYS A 91 -11.03 -1.78 -8.33
C LYS A 91 -11.54 -0.66 -7.44
N HIS A 92 -11.75 -0.95 -6.16
CA HIS A 92 -12.11 0.08 -5.18
C HIS A 92 -10.98 1.11 -5.00
N THR A 93 -9.73 0.66 -4.94
CA THR A 93 -8.56 1.54 -4.83
C THR A 93 -8.42 2.47 -6.04
N VAL A 94 -8.66 1.97 -7.25
CA VAL A 94 -8.67 2.78 -8.47
C VAL A 94 -9.73 3.88 -8.40
N ALA A 95 -10.93 3.57 -7.91
CA ALA A 95 -12.00 4.57 -7.77
C ALA A 95 -11.62 5.69 -6.77
N GLU A 96 -11.05 5.34 -5.61
CA GLU A 96 -10.60 6.35 -4.64
C GLU A 96 -9.40 7.17 -5.15
N LEU A 97 -8.46 6.55 -5.86
CA LEU A 97 -7.34 7.29 -6.48
C LEU A 97 -7.82 8.27 -7.56
N GLN A 98 -8.81 7.87 -8.36
CA GLN A 98 -9.44 8.76 -9.34
C GLN A 98 -10.06 9.99 -8.67
N LYS A 99 -10.85 9.76 -7.60
CA LYS A 99 -11.46 10.82 -6.80
C LYS A 99 -10.40 11.74 -6.18
N HIS A 100 -9.37 11.18 -5.55
CA HIS A 100 -8.28 11.94 -4.95
C HIS A 100 -7.52 12.77 -5.98
N GLN A 101 -7.26 12.24 -7.17
CA GLN A 101 -6.60 13.00 -8.22
C GLN A 101 -7.44 14.22 -8.64
N GLN A 102 -8.76 14.09 -8.67
CA GLN A 102 -9.68 15.17 -9.04
C GLN A 102 -9.86 16.20 -7.92
N SER A 103 -10.02 15.76 -6.66
CA SER A 103 -10.33 16.64 -5.53
C SER A 103 -9.11 17.16 -4.77
N GLU A 104 -7.99 16.43 -4.82
CA GLU A 104 -6.78 16.68 -4.05
C GLU A 104 -5.52 16.55 -4.94
N PRO A 105 -5.38 17.31 -6.05
CA PRO A 105 -4.30 17.10 -7.02
C PRO A 105 -2.89 17.21 -6.44
N TRP A 106 -2.71 17.84 -5.26
CA TRP A 106 -1.45 18.01 -4.56
C TRP A 106 -0.90 16.77 -3.83
N VAL A 107 -1.65 15.65 -3.75
CA VAL A 107 -1.28 14.49 -2.92
C VAL A 107 -0.30 13.51 -3.59
N GLY A 108 0.20 13.83 -4.77
CA GLY A 108 1.25 13.04 -5.44
C GLY A 108 0.75 11.86 -6.26
N ILE A 109 -0.50 11.89 -6.72
CA ILE A 109 -1.05 10.90 -7.65
C ILE A 109 -1.02 11.47 -9.08
N ARG A 110 -0.64 10.65 -10.06
CA ARG A 110 -0.71 11.02 -11.48
C ARG A 110 -1.25 9.84 -12.30
N CYS A 111 -2.31 10.09 -13.06
CA CYS A 111 -2.77 9.20 -14.10
C CYS A 111 -1.85 9.31 -15.34
N ILE A 112 -1.31 8.19 -15.80
CA ILE A 112 -0.43 8.08 -16.97
C ILE A 112 -0.65 6.74 -17.69
N PRO A 113 -0.20 6.58 -18.94
CA PRO A 113 -0.16 5.27 -19.58
C PRO A 113 0.77 4.30 -18.84
N GLY A 114 0.29 3.09 -18.62
CA GLY A 114 1.04 1.92 -18.18
C GLY A 114 1.24 0.95 -19.33
N ILE A 115 2.45 0.40 -19.47
CA ILE A 115 2.78 -0.60 -20.48
C ILE A 115 3.39 -1.83 -19.80
N GLU A 116 2.92 -3.02 -20.19
CA GLU A 116 3.42 -4.29 -19.71
C GLU A 116 4.02 -5.09 -20.86
N TYR A 117 5.22 -5.61 -20.65
CA TYR A 117 5.90 -6.54 -21.56
C TYR A 117 6.23 -7.83 -20.82
N LEU A 118 5.72 -8.96 -21.33
CA LEU A 118 5.93 -10.28 -20.75
C LEU A 118 6.57 -11.21 -21.79
N GLU A 119 7.76 -11.73 -21.49
CA GLU A 119 8.45 -12.71 -22.33
C GLU A 119 7.83 -14.12 -22.20
N ASP A 120 7.32 -14.46 -21.01
CA ASP A 120 6.66 -15.76 -20.74
C ASP A 120 5.37 -15.57 -19.91
N PRO A 121 4.31 -14.99 -20.51
CA PRO A 121 3.04 -14.75 -19.84
C PRO A 121 2.31 -16.06 -19.50
N SER A 122 1.61 -16.07 -18.37
CA SER A 122 0.71 -17.17 -18.02
C SER A 122 -0.51 -17.22 -18.96
N PRO A 123 -1.22 -18.37 -19.05
CA PRO A 123 -2.43 -18.49 -19.87
C PRO A 123 -3.51 -17.45 -19.54
N GLU A 124 -3.57 -16.98 -18.30
CA GLU A 124 -4.57 -16.00 -17.83
C GLU A 124 -4.30 -14.61 -18.40
N TYR A 125 -3.04 -14.19 -18.48
CA TYR A 125 -2.66 -12.96 -19.18
C TYR A 125 -3.00 -13.04 -20.68
N LEU A 126 -2.80 -14.21 -21.29
CA LEU A 126 -3.11 -14.40 -22.72
C LEU A 126 -4.62 -14.34 -23.00
N LYS A 127 -5.46 -14.81 -22.08
CA LYS A 127 -6.93 -14.79 -22.21
C LYS A 127 -7.56 -13.45 -21.88
N GLN A 128 -6.86 -12.57 -21.15
CA GLN A 128 -7.39 -11.28 -20.77
C GLN A 128 -7.63 -10.39 -22.00
N ASP A 129 -8.75 -9.67 -21.97
CA ASP A 129 -9.22 -8.72 -22.96
C ASP A 129 -9.63 -7.40 -22.27
N ALA A 130 -10.05 -6.40 -23.05
CA ALA A 130 -10.41 -5.10 -22.52
C ALA A 130 -11.57 -5.16 -21.51
N GLN A 131 -12.56 -6.02 -21.74
CA GLN A 131 -13.74 -6.12 -20.89
C GLN A 131 -13.42 -6.78 -19.54
N SER A 132 -12.70 -7.90 -19.57
CA SER A 132 -12.23 -8.60 -18.35
C SER A 132 -11.26 -7.72 -17.56
N PHE A 133 -10.31 -7.05 -18.23
CA PHE A 133 -9.38 -6.12 -17.57
C PHE A 133 -10.13 -4.98 -16.87
N ALA A 134 -11.04 -4.30 -17.55
CA ALA A 134 -11.83 -3.22 -16.95
C ALA A 134 -12.72 -3.72 -15.80
N ASN A 135 -13.29 -4.92 -15.91
CA ASN A 135 -14.11 -5.51 -14.86
C ASN A 135 -13.31 -5.83 -13.60
N GLU A 136 -12.11 -6.39 -13.76
CA GLU A 136 -11.21 -6.78 -12.67
C GLU A 136 -10.54 -5.57 -12.00
N THR A 137 -10.21 -4.53 -12.77
CA THR A 137 -9.30 -3.47 -12.30
C THR A 137 -9.94 -2.10 -12.15
N GLY A 138 -11.01 -1.82 -12.90
CA GLY A 138 -11.56 -0.47 -13.03
C GLY A 138 -10.70 0.49 -13.87
N LEU A 139 -9.56 0.04 -14.41
CA LEU A 139 -8.68 0.86 -15.24
C LEU A 139 -9.15 0.87 -16.71
N PRO A 140 -9.21 2.04 -17.36
CA PRO A 140 -9.60 2.16 -18.76
C PRO A 140 -8.40 2.01 -19.71
N GLY A 141 -8.66 2.08 -21.02
CA GLY A 141 -7.63 2.21 -22.04
C GLY A 141 -6.87 0.93 -22.38
N TYR A 142 -7.36 -0.25 -21.96
CA TYR A 142 -6.69 -1.51 -22.27
C TYR A 142 -6.59 -1.75 -23.78
N ARG A 143 -5.36 -1.86 -24.28
CA ARG A 143 -5.07 -2.26 -25.66
C ARG A 143 -3.94 -3.27 -25.69
N LYS A 144 -4.23 -4.46 -26.22
CA LYS A 144 -3.25 -5.51 -26.49
C LYS A 144 -2.47 -5.16 -27.76
N TYR A 145 -1.16 -5.38 -27.73
CA TYR A 145 -0.29 -5.12 -28.88
C TYR A 145 -0.30 -6.28 -29.87
N GLU A 146 -0.24 -5.93 -31.13
CA GLU A 146 -0.03 -6.87 -32.23
C GLU A 146 1.43 -7.33 -32.29
N ALA A 147 1.69 -8.47 -32.93
CA ALA A 147 3.03 -9.08 -32.96
C ALA A 147 4.12 -8.14 -33.52
N HIS A 148 3.77 -7.22 -34.43
CA HIS A 148 4.71 -6.26 -35.04
C HIS A 148 5.03 -5.05 -34.16
N GLU A 149 4.24 -4.80 -33.11
CA GLU A 149 4.46 -3.73 -32.13
C GLU A 149 5.34 -4.20 -30.96
N LEU A 150 5.55 -5.51 -30.83
CA LEU A 150 6.27 -6.10 -29.71
C LEU A 150 7.79 -5.94 -29.86
N PRO A 151 8.51 -5.59 -28.77
CA PRO A 151 9.95 -5.73 -28.73
C PRO A 151 10.38 -7.18 -28.95
N GLU A 152 11.61 -7.38 -29.44
CA GLU A 152 12.18 -8.71 -29.64
C GLU A 152 12.16 -9.55 -28.35
N GLY A 153 11.72 -10.80 -28.47
CA GLY A 153 11.62 -11.74 -27.34
C GLY A 153 10.38 -11.58 -26.46
N VAL A 154 9.61 -10.50 -26.61
CA VAL A 154 8.35 -10.31 -25.86
C VAL A 154 7.22 -11.10 -26.51
N LYS A 155 6.50 -11.89 -25.70
CA LYS A 155 5.38 -12.73 -26.15
C LYS A 155 4.01 -12.06 -25.94
N LEU A 156 3.91 -11.15 -24.99
CA LEU A 156 2.70 -10.36 -24.75
C LEU A 156 3.08 -8.92 -24.37
N GLY A 157 2.46 -7.96 -25.05
CA GLY A 157 2.52 -6.54 -24.72
C GLY A 157 1.10 -5.95 -24.65
N PHE A 158 0.86 -5.05 -23.71
CA PHE A 158 -0.38 -4.28 -23.65
C PHE A 158 -0.19 -2.95 -22.92
N GLU A 159 -1.06 -1.98 -23.22
CA GLU A 159 -1.13 -0.69 -22.55
C GLU A 159 -2.49 -0.43 -21.93
N TYR A 160 -2.54 0.46 -20.94
CA TYR A 160 -3.74 0.89 -20.21
C TYR A 160 -3.48 2.23 -19.52
N GLU A 161 -4.51 2.92 -19.05
CA GLU A 161 -4.32 4.07 -18.16
C GLU A 161 -4.17 3.59 -16.72
N THR A 162 -3.21 4.13 -15.98
CA THR A 162 -2.91 3.74 -14.59
C THR A 162 -2.47 4.92 -13.74
N TYR A 163 -2.32 4.70 -12.44
CA TYR A 163 -1.87 5.70 -11.48
C TYR A 163 -0.45 5.39 -11.00
N CYS A 164 0.43 6.38 -11.09
CA CYS A 164 1.68 6.43 -10.34
C CYS A 164 1.51 7.29 -9.09
N ILE A 165 2.09 6.83 -7.99
CA ILE A 165 1.95 7.43 -6.67
C ILE A 165 3.34 7.78 -6.14
N HIS A 166 3.54 9.05 -5.81
CA HIS A 166 4.66 9.48 -4.99
C HIS A 166 4.44 8.99 -3.55
N ALA A 167 4.87 7.76 -3.26
CA ALA A 167 4.55 7.04 -2.03
C ALA A 167 4.76 7.85 -0.72
N PRO A 168 5.96 8.43 -0.43
CA PRO A 168 6.14 9.25 0.78
C PRO A 168 5.18 10.45 0.90
N LEU A 169 5.03 11.22 -0.18
CA LEU A 169 4.15 12.39 -0.22
C LEU A 169 2.68 12.00 0.01
N TYR A 170 2.23 10.92 -0.63
CA TYR A 170 0.87 10.45 -0.49
C TYR A 170 0.59 10.01 0.95
N THR A 171 1.46 9.18 1.54
CA THR A 171 1.30 8.74 2.93
C THR A 171 1.36 9.89 3.93
N ALA A 172 2.21 10.90 3.70
CA ALA A 172 2.24 12.10 4.54
C ALA A 172 0.95 12.92 4.43
N SER A 173 0.36 13.01 3.24
CA SER A 173 -0.91 13.67 3.00
C SER A 173 -2.07 12.95 3.71
N LEU A 174 -2.09 11.61 3.66
CA LEU A 174 -3.08 10.80 4.38
C LEU A 174 -2.96 10.98 5.90
N LEU A 175 -1.74 10.96 6.44
CA LEU A 175 -1.51 11.22 7.87
C LEU A 175 -2.02 12.61 8.27
N ARG A 176 -1.71 13.64 7.48
CA ARG A 176 -2.18 15.00 7.73
C ARG A 176 -3.71 15.05 7.75
N LYS A 177 -4.36 14.41 6.77
CA LYS A 177 -5.83 14.32 6.69
C LYS A 177 -6.40 13.66 7.94
N PHE A 178 -5.84 12.52 8.35
CA PHE A 178 -6.24 11.80 9.57
C PHE A 178 -6.18 12.68 10.82
N ILE A 179 -5.06 13.41 11.02
CA ILE A 179 -4.88 14.30 12.17
C ILE A 179 -5.88 15.46 12.13
N VAL A 180 -6.04 16.12 10.98
CA VAL A 180 -6.98 17.26 10.82
C VAL A 180 -8.43 16.84 11.07
N GLN A 181 -8.78 15.58 10.76
CA GLN A 181 -10.09 14.99 11.07
C GLN A 181 -10.24 14.54 12.53
N GLY A 182 -9.31 14.91 13.42
CA GLY A 182 -9.38 14.62 14.86
C GLY A 182 -8.71 13.32 15.30
N GLY A 183 -7.96 12.67 14.41
CA GLY A 183 -7.25 11.44 14.69
C GLY A 183 -6.09 11.67 15.67
N LYS A 184 -5.91 10.74 16.62
CA LYS A 184 -4.81 10.80 17.60
C LYS A 184 -3.66 9.91 17.13
N THR A 185 -2.43 10.30 17.44
CA THR A 185 -1.22 9.55 17.06
C THR A 185 -0.38 9.19 18.28
N LEU A 186 0.22 8.00 18.30
CA LEU A 186 1.14 7.58 19.36
C LEU A 186 2.34 6.81 18.77
N GLN A 187 3.54 7.33 19.00
CA GLN A 187 4.78 6.64 18.67
C GLN A 187 5.05 5.51 19.66
N ARG A 188 5.02 4.25 19.21
CA ARG A 188 5.33 3.09 20.07
C ARG A 188 5.72 1.86 19.25
N ASP A 189 6.71 1.12 19.74
CA ASP A 189 7.12 -0.19 19.21
C ASP A 189 6.44 -1.30 20.03
N LEU A 190 5.27 -1.74 19.56
CA LEU A 190 4.51 -2.82 20.20
C LEU A 190 5.19 -4.17 19.95
N LYS A 191 5.02 -5.13 20.87
CA LYS A 191 5.49 -6.51 20.69
C LYS A 191 4.38 -7.49 20.33
N SER A 192 3.13 -7.09 20.50
CA SER A 192 1.95 -7.78 20.01
C SER A 192 0.84 -6.78 19.72
N GLU A 193 -0.04 -7.12 18.78
CA GLU A 193 -1.31 -6.41 18.54
C GLU A 193 -2.17 -6.31 19.80
N TRP A 194 -2.08 -7.27 20.72
CA TRP A 194 -2.90 -7.31 21.93
C TRP A 194 -2.46 -6.25 22.96
N GLU A 195 -1.22 -5.75 22.88
CA GLU A 195 -0.76 -4.61 23.69
C GLU A 195 -1.51 -3.33 23.35
N ALA A 196 -2.13 -3.23 22.17
CA ALA A 196 -2.88 -2.05 21.79
C ALA A 196 -4.11 -1.79 22.66
N PHE A 197 -4.68 -2.84 23.28
CA PHE A 197 -5.86 -2.71 24.15
C PHE A 197 -5.59 -1.97 25.46
N ILE A 198 -4.33 -1.80 25.86
CA ILE A 198 -3.94 -1.08 27.08
C ILE A 198 -3.42 0.34 26.81
N LEU A 199 -3.44 0.80 25.56
CA LEU A 199 -2.91 2.12 25.18
C LEU A 199 -3.88 3.28 25.44
N ALA A 200 -5.16 2.97 25.63
CA ALA A 200 -6.19 3.94 25.96
C ALA A 200 -7.23 3.30 26.88
N PRO A 201 -7.98 4.10 27.67
CA PRO A 201 -9.19 3.61 28.32
C PRO A 201 -10.18 3.09 27.27
N SER A 202 -10.87 1.99 27.58
CA SER A 202 -12.00 1.47 26.80
C SER A 202 -11.72 1.27 25.29
N VAL A 203 -10.67 0.51 24.96
CA VAL A 203 -10.41 0.08 23.58
C VAL A 203 -11.45 -0.97 23.15
N LYS A 204 -12.25 -0.63 22.13
CA LYS A 204 -13.31 -1.48 21.55
C LYS A 204 -12.79 -2.49 20.54
N LEU A 205 -11.79 -2.07 19.76
CA LEU A 205 -11.31 -2.77 18.58
C LEU A 205 -9.85 -2.37 18.29
N VAL A 206 -9.07 -3.32 17.78
CA VAL A 206 -7.73 -3.09 17.26
C VAL A 206 -7.69 -3.48 15.78
N VAL A 207 -7.10 -2.64 14.93
CA VAL A 207 -6.75 -2.98 13.55
C VAL A 207 -5.25 -3.19 13.47
N ASN A 208 -4.80 -4.41 13.18
CA ASN A 208 -3.40 -4.77 13.02
C ASN A 208 -2.97 -4.63 11.55
N ALA A 209 -2.44 -3.46 11.19
CA ALA A 209 -1.83 -3.17 9.89
C ALA A 209 -0.29 -3.04 9.99
N SER A 210 0.33 -3.86 10.84
CA SER A 210 1.77 -3.84 11.16
C SER A 210 2.70 -4.30 10.01
N GLY A 211 2.15 -4.73 8.88
CA GLY A 211 2.89 -5.31 7.76
C GLY A 211 3.24 -6.78 7.96
N MET A 212 3.94 -7.12 9.05
CA MET A 212 4.44 -8.49 9.33
C MET A 212 3.64 -9.28 10.38
N GLY A 213 2.59 -8.69 10.96
CA GLY A 213 1.60 -9.47 11.73
C GLY A 213 2.08 -10.03 13.08
N PHE A 214 2.99 -9.36 13.78
CA PHE A 214 3.45 -9.73 15.13
C PHE A 214 3.81 -11.22 15.34
N GLY A 215 4.65 -11.77 14.46
CA GLY A 215 5.15 -13.14 14.59
C GLY A 215 4.33 -14.19 13.84
N ASP A 216 3.45 -13.77 12.93
CA ASP A 216 2.86 -14.69 11.93
C ASP A 216 3.99 -15.39 11.14
N LYS A 217 4.11 -16.71 11.34
CA LYS A 217 5.16 -17.54 10.72
C LYS A 217 5.03 -17.63 9.21
N LYS A 218 3.86 -17.31 8.65
CA LYS A 218 3.64 -17.25 7.20
C LYS A 218 4.16 -15.94 6.60
N CYS A 219 4.49 -14.94 7.42
CA CYS A 219 5.04 -13.69 6.93
C CYS A 219 6.55 -13.80 6.69
N PHE A 220 7.00 -13.27 5.55
CA PHE A 220 8.41 -13.24 5.16
C PHE A 220 8.70 -11.99 4.33
N PRO A 221 9.94 -11.47 4.38
CA PRO A 221 10.31 -10.32 3.56
C PRO A 221 10.54 -10.74 2.12
N ILE A 222 10.22 -9.86 1.19
CA ILE A 222 10.77 -9.89 -0.17
C ILE A 222 11.56 -8.61 -0.36
N ARG A 223 12.90 -8.70 -0.25
CA ARG A 223 13.80 -7.58 -0.48
C ARG A 223 13.67 -7.11 -1.92
N GLY A 224 13.58 -5.80 -2.08
CA GLY A 224 13.60 -5.11 -3.36
C GLY A 224 14.61 -4.00 -3.31
N GLN A 225 15.59 -4.08 -4.21
CA GLN A 225 16.47 -2.98 -4.50
C GLN A 225 15.96 -2.23 -5.74
N THR A 226 15.95 -0.90 -5.64
CA THR A 226 15.60 0.03 -6.72
C THR A 226 16.55 1.22 -6.68
N VAL A 227 16.57 2.01 -7.74
CA VAL A 227 17.33 3.25 -7.82
C VAL A 227 16.39 4.41 -8.08
N LEU A 228 16.52 5.48 -7.29
CA LEU A 228 15.85 6.74 -7.56
C LEU A 228 16.74 7.58 -8.46
N THR A 229 16.18 8.12 -9.53
CA THR A 229 16.93 8.89 -10.53
C THR A 229 16.34 10.28 -10.74
N ASN A 230 17.14 11.16 -11.33
CA ASN A 230 16.71 12.48 -11.78
C ASN A 230 15.98 12.47 -13.14
N LEU A 231 15.60 11.30 -13.67
CA LEU A 231 14.85 11.21 -14.91
C LEU A 231 13.45 11.80 -14.69
N THR A 232 13.19 13.01 -15.18
CA THR A 232 11.90 13.70 -15.04
C THR A 232 11.03 13.63 -16.30
N ALA A 233 11.62 13.21 -17.41
CA ALA A 233 10.97 13.15 -18.73
C ALA A 233 9.99 11.97 -18.90
N ALA A 234 9.97 11.05 -17.94
CA ALA A 234 9.11 9.87 -18.01
C ALA A 234 7.64 10.27 -17.84
N ASP A 235 6.84 9.98 -18.86
CA ASP A 235 5.40 10.24 -18.91
C ASP A 235 4.56 8.96 -18.99
N LYS A 236 5.21 7.80 -19.00
CA LYS A 236 4.61 6.47 -18.89
C LYS A 236 5.30 5.65 -17.82
N THR A 237 4.57 4.69 -17.25
CA THR A 237 5.19 3.60 -16.49
C THR A 237 5.29 2.37 -17.37
N ILE A 238 6.43 1.70 -17.35
CA ILE A 238 6.66 0.49 -18.15
C ILE A 238 7.21 -0.58 -17.23
N THR A 239 6.66 -1.80 -17.32
CA THR A 239 7.18 -2.99 -16.66
C THR A 239 7.50 -4.06 -17.70
N THR A 240 8.68 -4.64 -17.58
CA THR A 240 9.11 -5.81 -18.36
C THR A 240 9.37 -6.97 -17.41
N GLN A 241 8.72 -8.10 -17.65
CA GLN A 241 8.97 -9.37 -16.99
C GLN A 241 9.66 -10.32 -17.96
N LYS A 242 10.89 -10.69 -17.62
CA LYS A 242 11.71 -11.61 -18.42
C LYS A 242 11.39 -13.07 -18.12
N LYS A 243 11.72 -13.95 -19.07
CA LYS A 243 11.54 -15.39 -18.95
C LYS A 243 12.37 -16.01 -17.82
N ASP A 244 13.51 -15.42 -17.49
CA ASP A 244 14.37 -15.85 -16.37
C ASP A 244 13.81 -15.42 -14.98
N GLY A 245 12.65 -14.75 -14.96
CA GLY A 245 12.01 -14.27 -13.75
C GLY A 245 12.53 -12.93 -13.24
N THR A 246 13.48 -12.29 -13.93
CA THR A 246 13.94 -10.93 -13.63
C THR A 246 12.96 -9.87 -14.14
N TRP A 247 12.99 -8.70 -13.49
CA TRP A 247 12.04 -7.61 -13.72
C TRP A 247 12.81 -6.33 -14.00
N SER A 248 12.29 -5.52 -14.92
CA SER A 248 12.69 -4.13 -15.08
C SER A 248 11.46 -3.24 -15.15
N PHE A 249 11.48 -2.11 -14.45
CA PHE A 249 10.39 -1.16 -14.48
C PHE A 249 10.87 0.28 -14.30
N ILE A 250 10.10 1.20 -14.88
CA ILE A 250 10.24 2.65 -14.74
C ILE A 250 8.93 3.19 -14.16
N ILE A 251 9.01 3.86 -13.01
CA ILE A 251 7.85 4.41 -12.30
C ILE A 251 8.13 5.89 -12.01
N PRO A 252 7.60 6.83 -12.80
CA PRO A 252 7.77 8.26 -12.55
C PRO A 252 6.94 8.70 -11.34
N ARG A 253 7.52 9.50 -10.45
CA ARG A 253 6.79 10.14 -9.35
C ARG A 253 6.42 11.57 -9.71
N SER A 254 5.22 11.98 -9.29
CA SER A 254 4.74 13.36 -9.44
C SER A 254 5.60 14.37 -8.68
N PHE A 255 5.42 15.65 -8.98
CA PHE A 255 6.02 16.78 -8.24
C PHE A 255 7.54 16.73 -8.11
N ASN A 256 8.24 16.33 -9.18
CA ASN A 256 9.69 16.16 -9.18
C ASN A 256 10.22 15.19 -8.11
N GLY A 257 9.41 14.19 -7.73
CA GLY A 257 9.79 13.14 -6.78
C GLY A 257 10.83 12.15 -7.31
N GLY A 258 11.35 12.38 -8.53
CA GLY A 258 12.25 11.49 -9.27
C GLY A 258 11.54 10.31 -9.94
N THR A 259 12.30 9.51 -10.66
CA THR A 259 11.80 8.27 -11.28
C THR A 259 12.46 7.08 -10.65
N VAL A 260 11.64 6.13 -10.18
CA VAL A 260 12.09 4.87 -9.62
C VAL A 260 12.35 3.91 -10.77
N ILE A 261 13.59 3.42 -10.84
CA ILE A 261 13.98 2.34 -11.73
C ILE A 261 14.22 1.11 -10.86
N GLY A 262 13.56 0.02 -11.19
CA GLY A 262 13.72 -1.22 -10.44
C GLY A 262 13.51 -2.44 -11.33
N GLY A 263 13.50 -3.63 -10.76
CA GLY A 263 13.83 -3.88 -9.35
C GLY A 263 14.02 -5.35 -9.07
N THR A 264 14.57 -5.66 -7.91
CA THR A 264 14.78 -7.06 -7.49
C THR A 264 13.60 -7.62 -6.70
N LYS A 265 13.53 -8.95 -6.68
CA LYS A 265 12.55 -9.75 -5.94
C LYS A 265 13.26 -10.89 -5.20
N GLU A 266 13.84 -10.58 -4.06
CA GLU A 266 14.69 -11.50 -3.29
C GLU A 266 13.92 -12.00 -2.06
N VAL A 267 13.31 -13.19 -2.19
CA VAL A 267 12.50 -13.81 -1.14
C VAL A 267 13.36 -14.20 0.06
N GLY A 268 12.92 -13.86 1.27
CA GLY A 268 13.58 -14.22 2.52
C GLY A 268 14.89 -13.45 2.78
N ASN A 269 15.27 -12.51 1.92
CA ASN A 269 16.51 -11.76 2.09
C ASN A 269 16.34 -10.61 3.10
N TRP A 270 17.18 -10.61 4.14
CA TRP A 270 17.19 -9.61 5.21
C TRP A 270 18.32 -8.57 5.07
N GLN A 271 19.13 -8.61 4.01
CA GLN A 271 20.21 -7.64 3.80
C GLN A 271 19.68 -6.21 3.64
N LEU A 272 20.26 -5.28 4.39
CA LEU A 272 19.85 -3.87 4.41
C LEU A 272 20.58 -3.03 3.35
N GLU A 273 21.83 -3.38 3.07
CA GLU A 273 22.68 -2.57 2.20
C GLU A 273 22.35 -2.76 0.72
N PRO A 274 22.40 -1.69 -0.09
CA PRO A 274 22.29 -1.81 -1.54
C PRO A 274 23.57 -2.39 -2.16
N SER A 275 23.41 -3.20 -3.20
CA SER A 275 24.53 -3.71 -4.01
C SER A 275 24.78 -2.81 -5.23
N GLN A 276 26.03 -2.40 -5.43
CA GLN A 276 26.43 -1.62 -6.61
C GLN A 276 26.36 -2.44 -7.90
N GLU A 277 26.58 -3.75 -7.81
CA GLU A 277 26.39 -4.65 -8.94
C GLU A 277 24.91 -4.68 -9.36
N THR A 278 24.00 -4.82 -8.40
CA THR A 278 22.56 -4.76 -8.64
C THR A 278 22.15 -3.40 -9.21
N GLN A 279 22.68 -2.29 -8.68
CA GLN A 279 22.43 -0.95 -9.23
C GLN A 279 22.78 -0.89 -10.73
N SER A 280 23.97 -1.36 -11.09
CA SER A 280 24.46 -1.37 -12.47
C SER A 280 23.57 -2.24 -13.39
N GLN A 281 23.12 -3.39 -12.90
CA GLN A 281 22.19 -4.27 -13.62
C GLN A 281 20.83 -3.61 -13.85
N LEU A 282 20.27 -2.94 -12.83
CA LEU A 282 18.98 -2.25 -12.93
C LEU A 282 19.04 -1.11 -13.96
N LEU A 283 20.09 -0.30 -13.92
CA LEU A 283 20.29 0.79 -14.89
C LEU A 283 20.46 0.25 -16.31
N LYS A 284 21.24 -0.82 -16.49
CA LYS A 284 21.42 -1.49 -17.79
C LYS A 284 20.10 -2.05 -18.32
N ALA A 285 19.28 -2.66 -17.46
CA ALA A 285 17.98 -3.20 -17.85
C ALA A 285 16.97 -2.12 -18.25
N ALA A 286 17.09 -0.91 -17.67
CA ALA A 286 16.22 0.22 -17.99
C ALA A 286 16.59 0.95 -19.28
N GLN A 287 17.85 0.89 -19.75
CA GLN A 287 18.32 1.55 -20.97
C GLN A 287 17.41 1.36 -22.20
N PRO A 288 16.94 0.14 -22.55
CA PRO A 288 16.04 -0.04 -23.69
C PRO A 288 14.60 0.47 -23.45
N ILE A 289 14.22 0.68 -22.19
CA ILE A 289 12.86 1.08 -21.79
C ILE A 289 12.73 2.61 -21.74
N ILE A 290 13.79 3.31 -21.32
CA ILE A 290 13.80 4.78 -21.15
C ILE A 290 13.27 5.52 -22.40
N PRO A 291 13.72 5.22 -23.64
CA PRO A 291 13.24 5.94 -24.83
C PRO A 291 11.76 5.73 -25.15
N GLN A 292 11.13 4.69 -24.59
CA GLN A 292 9.70 4.39 -24.76
C GLN A 292 8.86 5.07 -23.66
N ALA A 293 9.45 5.22 -22.48
CA ALA A 293 8.81 5.84 -21.31
C ALA A 293 8.90 7.37 -21.31
N CYS A 294 9.75 7.98 -22.15
CA CYS A 294 10.07 9.40 -22.13
C CYS A 294 9.89 10.07 -23.50
N ASP A 295 9.54 11.36 -23.49
CA ASP A 295 9.74 12.22 -24.65
C ASP A 295 11.24 12.44 -24.88
N LYS A 296 11.73 12.04 -26.07
CA LYS A 296 13.14 12.16 -26.46
C LYS A 296 13.66 13.60 -26.34
N LYS A 297 12.81 14.62 -26.53
CA LYS A 297 13.22 16.03 -26.42
C LYS A 297 13.50 16.48 -24.99
N GLN A 298 12.97 15.77 -24.00
CA GLN A 298 13.03 16.13 -22.59
C GLN A 298 13.95 15.21 -21.80
N THR A 299 14.47 14.16 -22.43
CA THR A 299 15.33 13.17 -21.77
C THR A 299 16.72 13.77 -21.54
N PRO A 300 17.23 13.79 -20.29
CA PRO A 300 18.57 14.33 -20.03
C PRO A 300 19.65 13.47 -20.71
N GLU A 301 20.73 14.11 -21.17
CA GLU A 301 21.87 13.42 -21.80
C GLU A 301 22.49 12.35 -20.89
N THR A 302 22.42 12.56 -19.57
CA THR A 302 22.89 11.61 -18.56
C THR A 302 21.86 11.45 -17.44
N ILE A 303 21.52 10.20 -17.14
CA ILE A 303 20.68 9.84 -15.99
C ILE A 303 21.59 9.71 -14.77
N LYS A 304 21.29 10.49 -13.73
CA LYS A 304 22.01 10.48 -12.47
C LYS A 304 21.22 9.71 -11.42
N VAL A 305 21.89 8.83 -10.70
CA VAL A 305 21.35 8.18 -9.51
C VAL A 305 21.32 9.22 -8.38
N ILE A 306 20.13 9.43 -7.82
CA ILE A 306 19.92 10.27 -6.63
C ILE A 306 20.13 9.43 -5.38
N LYS A 307 19.61 8.20 -5.37
CA LYS A 307 19.63 7.32 -4.19
C LYS A 307 19.45 5.86 -4.56
N ASP A 308 20.24 4.99 -3.94
CA ASP A 308 19.94 3.57 -3.84
C ASP A 308 18.89 3.30 -2.76
N VAL A 309 17.88 2.51 -3.08
CA VAL A 309 16.75 2.22 -2.19
C VAL A 309 16.66 0.72 -1.97
N VAL A 310 16.66 0.30 -0.71
CA VAL A 310 16.36 -1.07 -0.29
C VAL A 310 15.12 -1.04 0.60
N GLY A 311 14.11 -1.81 0.23
CA GLY A 311 12.92 -2.03 1.04
C GLY A 311 12.61 -3.51 1.14
N ARG A 312 11.98 -3.92 2.25
CA ARG A 312 11.50 -5.29 2.46
C ARG A 312 9.98 -5.30 2.38
N ARG A 313 9.45 -5.88 1.30
CA ARG A 313 8.02 -6.03 1.10
C ARG A 313 7.49 -7.05 2.11
N PRO A 314 6.49 -6.73 2.94
CA PRO A 314 5.97 -7.65 3.95
C PRO A 314 5.01 -8.63 3.29
N ALA A 315 5.52 -9.74 2.77
CA ALA A 315 4.74 -10.76 2.10
C ALA A 315 4.25 -11.81 3.09
N ARG A 316 3.26 -12.60 2.66
CA ARG A 316 2.71 -13.69 3.46
C ARG A 316 2.30 -14.87 2.59
N GLU A 317 2.58 -16.09 3.05
CA GLU A 317 2.12 -17.31 2.39
C GLU A 317 0.59 -17.37 2.39
N GLY A 318 0.00 -17.68 1.23
CA GLY A 318 -1.46 -17.66 1.05
C GLY A 318 -2.07 -16.27 0.95
N GLY A 319 -1.23 -15.21 0.87
CA GLY A 319 -1.68 -13.85 0.68
C GLY A 319 -1.91 -13.04 1.95
N MET A 320 -2.40 -11.83 1.72
CA MET A 320 -2.73 -10.88 2.78
C MET A 320 -3.76 -11.49 3.75
N ARG A 321 -3.51 -11.34 5.05
CA ARG A 321 -4.48 -11.70 6.09
C ARG A 321 -5.40 -10.50 6.31
N VAL A 322 -6.67 -10.67 5.94
CA VAL A 322 -7.76 -9.71 6.20
C VAL A 322 -8.92 -10.47 6.83
N GLU A 323 -9.01 -10.44 8.16
CA GLU A 323 -10.00 -11.18 8.95
C GLU A 323 -10.05 -10.67 10.40
N THR A 324 -11.13 -11.01 11.11
CA THR A 324 -11.29 -10.74 12.55
C THR A 324 -10.82 -11.93 13.38
N GLU A 325 -10.00 -11.66 14.40
CA GLU A 325 -9.63 -12.59 15.46
C GLU A 325 -10.25 -12.14 16.78
N ALA A 326 -11.03 -13.03 17.41
CA ALA A 326 -11.55 -12.83 18.76
C ALA A 326 -10.71 -13.61 19.76
N ARG A 327 -10.35 -12.98 20.88
CA ARG A 327 -9.56 -13.59 21.94
C ARG A 327 -10.17 -13.32 23.30
N ASP A 328 -10.25 -14.35 24.13
CA ASP A 328 -10.57 -14.18 25.54
C ASP A 328 -9.36 -13.59 26.28
N THR A 329 -9.60 -12.53 27.03
CA THR A 329 -8.58 -11.78 27.75
C THR A 329 -9.04 -11.54 29.17
N THR A 330 -8.14 -11.07 30.03
CA THR A 330 -8.48 -10.65 31.39
C THR A 330 -9.50 -9.49 31.44
N TRP A 331 -9.76 -8.82 30.32
CA TRP A 331 -10.73 -7.73 30.18
C TRP A 331 -11.95 -8.13 29.33
N GLY A 332 -12.22 -9.44 29.24
CA GLY A 332 -13.27 -10.03 28.41
C GLY A 332 -12.83 -10.30 26.98
N VAL A 333 -13.79 -10.65 26.12
CA VAL A 333 -13.53 -10.96 24.71
C VAL A 333 -13.13 -9.68 23.97
N LYS A 334 -11.94 -9.70 23.35
CA LYS A 334 -11.39 -8.61 22.54
C LYS A 334 -11.28 -9.04 21.08
N HIS A 335 -11.42 -8.07 20.18
CA HIS A 335 -11.44 -8.31 18.74
C HIS A 335 -10.32 -7.54 18.05
N ALA A 336 -9.49 -8.23 17.27
CA ALA A 336 -8.49 -7.63 16.40
C ALA A 336 -8.83 -7.92 14.94
N ILE A 337 -8.88 -6.90 14.09
CA ILE A 337 -8.94 -7.08 12.63
C ILE A 337 -7.50 -7.07 12.11
N HIS A 338 -7.08 -8.16 11.49
CA HIS A 338 -5.78 -8.23 10.83
C HIS A 338 -5.87 -7.67 9.42
N ALA A 339 -4.89 -6.89 8.99
CA ALA A 339 -4.78 -6.34 7.65
C ALA A 339 -3.29 -6.20 7.26
N TYR A 340 -2.61 -7.33 7.04
CA TYR A 340 -1.16 -7.35 6.80
C TYR A 340 -0.72 -8.47 5.84
N GLY A 341 0.53 -8.42 5.37
CA GLY A 341 1.05 -9.40 4.40
C GLY A 341 0.81 -9.03 2.94
N ALA A 342 0.70 -7.73 2.61
CA ALA A 342 0.37 -7.23 1.27
C ALA A 342 1.48 -7.43 0.21
N GLY A 343 2.68 -7.87 0.63
CA GLY A 343 3.82 -8.06 -0.27
C GLY A 343 4.14 -6.78 -1.03
N GLY A 344 4.31 -6.89 -2.35
CA GLY A 344 4.59 -5.75 -3.23
C GLY A 344 3.37 -4.93 -3.64
N ARG A 345 2.16 -5.28 -3.16
CA ARG A 345 0.89 -4.76 -3.67
C ARG A 345 0.19 -3.77 -2.72
N GLY A 346 0.86 -3.35 -1.64
CA GLY A 346 0.23 -2.57 -0.57
C GLY A 346 -0.50 -1.30 -1.02
N PHE A 347 0.07 -0.53 -1.96
CA PHE A 347 -0.58 0.70 -2.47
C PHE A 347 -1.75 0.42 -3.39
N GLU A 348 -1.69 -0.61 -4.22
CA GLU A 348 -2.78 -0.93 -5.16
C GLU A 348 -3.96 -1.65 -4.51
N LEU A 349 -3.76 -2.22 -3.33
CA LEU A 349 -4.82 -2.84 -2.54
C LEU A 349 -5.37 -1.91 -1.45
N SER A 350 -4.77 -0.74 -1.22
CA SER A 350 -4.89 -0.04 0.08
C SER A 350 -6.32 0.35 0.46
N TRP A 351 -7.01 1.10 -0.40
CA TRP A 351 -8.34 1.61 -0.08
C TRP A 351 -9.38 0.49 -0.11
N GLY A 352 -9.21 -0.48 -1.01
CA GLY A 352 -10.09 -1.65 -1.04
C GLY A 352 -9.97 -2.52 0.21
N VAL A 353 -8.75 -2.71 0.72
CA VAL A 353 -8.52 -3.37 2.01
C VAL A 353 -9.09 -2.53 3.15
N ALA A 354 -8.90 -1.20 3.11
CA ALA A 354 -9.43 -0.31 4.15
C ALA A 354 -10.96 -0.34 4.22
N SER A 355 -11.64 -0.39 3.07
CA SER A 355 -13.10 -0.58 2.98
C SER A 355 -13.53 -1.88 3.65
N GLU A 356 -12.86 -3.01 3.36
CA GLU A 356 -13.20 -4.29 4.00
C GLU A 356 -12.88 -4.30 5.50
N VAL A 357 -11.81 -3.62 5.94
CA VAL A 357 -11.52 -3.42 7.37
C VAL A 357 -12.64 -2.62 8.05
N ALA A 358 -13.18 -1.59 7.39
CA ALA A 358 -14.30 -0.82 7.92
C ALA A 358 -15.60 -1.63 7.98
N GLU A 359 -15.87 -2.48 6.98
CA GLU A 359 -17.00 -3.42 7.00
C GLU A 359 -16.91 -4.35 8.23
N LEU A 360 -15.77 -5.02 8.41
CA LEU A 360 -15.52 -5.88 9.58
C LEU A 360 -15.61 -5.11 10.90
N ALA A 361 -15.15 -3.87 10.93
CA ALA A 361 -15.25 -3.03 12.12
C ALA A 361 -16.72 -2.68 12.44
N SER A 362 -17.54 -2.39 11.43
CA SER A 362 -18.97 -2.10 11.61
C SER A 362 -19.68 -3.28 12.27
N GLU A 363 -19.48 -4.50 11.75
CA GLU A 363 -20.06 -5.73 12.30
C GLU A 363 -19.72 -5.93 13.78
N ILE A 364 -18.45 -5.68 14.16
CA ILE A 364 -18.00 -5.79 15.55
C ILE A 364 -18.64 -4.71 16.42
N LEU A 365 -18.67 -3.46 15.95
CA LEU A 365 -19.20 -2.34 16.74
C LEU A 365 -20.72 -2.45 16.95
N GLU A 366 -21.46 -2.95 15.95
CA GLU A 366 -22.89 -3.23 16.04
C GLU A 366 -23.19 -4.36 17.04
N SER A 367 -22.44 -5.47 16.96
CA SER A 367 -22.59 -6.59 17.89
C SER A 367 -22.31 -6.17 19.34
N GLN A 368 -21.26 -5.38 19.58
CA GLN A 368 -20.95 -4.84 20.92
C GLN A 368 -22.03 -3.87 21.44
N SER A 369 -22.71 -3.14 20.55
CA SER A 369 -23.79 -2.21 20.93
C SER A 369 -25.06 -2.97 21.32
N SER A 370 -25.34 -4.10 20.67
CA SER A 370 -26.52 -4.94 20.93
C SER A 370 -26.47 -5.72 22.26
N VAL A 371 -25.28 -5.91 22.84
CA VAL A 371 -25.04 -6.68 24.08
C VAL A 371 -25.19 -5.83 25.35
N ARG A 372 -25.47 -4.52 25.26
CA ARG A 372 -25.81 -3.72 26.46
C ARG A 372 -27.14 -4.21 27.05
N PRO A 373 -27.20 -4.63 28.33
CA PRO A 373 -28.46 -5.01 28.94
C PRO A 373 -29.39 -3.80 28.94
N LYS A 374 -30.63 -3.99 28.48
CA LYS A 374 -31.73 -3.05 28.75
C LYS A 374 -31.87 -3.01 30.27
N LEU A 375 -31.46 -1.89 30.87
CA LEU A 375 -31.65 -1.59 32.29
C LEU A 375 -33.13 -1.57 32.65
#